data_AF-A0A833EEK6-F1
#
_entry.id   AF-A0A833EEK6-F1
#
_cell.length_a   1.000
_cell.length_b   1.000
_cell.length_c   1.000
_cell.angle_alpha   90.00
_cell.angle_beta   90.00
_cell.angle_gamma   90.00
#
_symmetry.space_group_name_H-M   'P 1'
#
loop_
_entity.id
_entity.type
_entity.pdbx_description
1 polymer ?
#
loop_
_entity_poly.entity_id
_entity_poly.type
_entity_poly.pdbx_seq_one_letter_code
_entity_poly.pdbx_strand_id
1 'polypeptide(L)'
;IDPYYTFYPKGKWEHKDYLVPVARILQERKEEARLLPGVFRTEEPVFNVPRLGKNHLRAQQDRELIMIRPDGRRVYLWHPWEKNIQLVKPYIYTDIVSIKMYLDKLKQVFGEDPEDYKSIWYYY
;
A
#
# COMPACT_ATOMS: atom_id res chain seq x y z
N ILE A 1 4.24 9.38 20.51
CA ILE A 1 3.40 10.36 19.79
C ILE A 1 2.42 9.57 18.95
N ASP A 2 1.15 9.95 18.94
CA ASP A 2 0.14 9.22 18.17
C ASP A 2 0.41 9.32 16.66
N PRO A 3 0.32 8.21 15.92
CA PRO A 3 0.57 8.21 14.49
C PRO A 3 -0.48 9.03 13.74
N TYR A 4 -0.11 9.54 12.56
CA TYR A 4 -1.09 10.06 11.61
C TYR A 4 -1.73 8.88 10.88
N TYR A 5 -3.06 8.85 10.83
CA TYR A 5 -3.79 7.80 10.10
C TYR A 5 -3.99 8.21 8.66
N THR A 6 -3.48 7.38 7.74
CA THR A 6 -3.66 7.55 6.30
C THR A 6 -4.60 6.47 5.80
N PHE A 7 -5.68 6.84 5.11
CA PHE A 7 -6.63 5.87 4.60
C PHE A 7 -6.36 5.54 3.14
N TYR A 8 -6.03 4.28 2.87
CA TYR A 8 -5.91 3.81 1.49
C TYR A 8 -7.31 3.66 0.88
N PRO A 9 -7.63 4.42 -0.19
CA PRO A 9 -8.91 4.26 -0.86
C PRO A 9 -8.94 2.94 -1.62
N LYS A 10 -10.09 2.24 -1.59
CA LYS A 10 -10.36 1.11 -2.50
C LYS A 10 -10.13 1.48 -3.97
N GLY A 11 -10.35 2.78 -4.27
CA GLY A 11 -10.13 3.40 -5.56
C GLY A 11 -11.10 2.90 -6.63
N LYS A 12 -11.20 3.67 -7.71
CA LYS A 12 -11.76 3.22 -8.98
C LYS A 12 -10.79 3.62 -10.09
N TRP A 13 -10.93 3.06 -11.28
CA TRP A 13 -10.03 3.36 -12.39
C TRP A 13 -10.03 4.85 -12.76
N GLU A 14 -11.18 5.50 -12.63
CA GLU A 14 -11.38 6.93 -12.85
C GLU A 14 -10.51 7.79 -11.93
N HIS A 15 -10.11 7.26 -10.77
CA HIS A 15 -9.26 7.95 -9.80
C HIS A 15 -7.79 7.52 -9.88
N LYS A 16 -7.39 6.75 -10.91
CA LYS A 16 -6.02 6.23 -11.07
C LYS A 16 -4.93 7.29 -10.87
N ASP A 17 -5.23 8.53 -11.22
CA ASP A 17 -4.29 9.64 -11.12
C ASP A 17 -4.01 10.10 -9.69
N TYR A 18 -4.87 9.76 -8.75
CA TYR A 18 -4.73 10.10 -7.33
C TYR A 18 -4.38 8.88 -6.48
N LEU A 19 -4.16 7.73 -7.11
CA LEU A 19 -3.89 6.47 -6.43
C LEU A 19 -2.41 6.12 -6.51
N VAL A 20 -1.93 5.55 -5.42
CA VAL A 20 -0.58 4.98 -5.30
C VAL A 20 -0.70 3.46 -5.13
N PRO A 21 0.25 2.68 -5.67
CA PRO A 21 0.29 1.23 -5.43
C PRO A 21 0.56 0.94 -3.96
N VAL A 22 0.04 -0.17 -3.42
CA VAL A 22 0.25 -0.57 -2.01
C VAL A 22 1.74 -0.58 -1.64
N ALA A 23 2.59 -1.03 -2.57
CA ALA A 23 4.04 -1.04 -2.39
C ALA A 23 4.64 0.34 -2.10
N ARG A 24 4.12 1.41 -2.73
CA ARG A 24 4.62 2.77 -2.51
C ARG A 24 4.30 3.25 -1.11
N ILE A 25 3.10 2.98 -0.61
CA ILE A 25 2.69 3.38 0.75
C ILE A 25 3.59 2.72 1.80
N LEU A 26 3.91 1.44 1.60
CA LEU A 26 4.80 0.70 2.50
C LEU A 26 6.23 1.22 2.46
N GLN A 27 6.71 1.57 1.26
CA GLN A 27 8.01 2.17 1.07
C GLN A 27 8.09 3.53 1.77
N GLU A 28 7.13 4.42 1.50
CA GLU A 28 7.04 5.76 2.07
C GLU A 28 7.07 5.72 3.59
N ARG A 29 6.24 4.85 4.19
CA ARG A 29 6.23 4.63 5.65
C ARG A 29 7.60 4.25 6.23
N LYS A 30 8.46 3.57 5.46
CA LYS A 30 9.82 3.21 5.90
C LYS A 30 10.83 4.33 5.67
N GLU A 31 10.60 5.18 4.67
CA GLU A 31 11.41 6.36 4.33
C GLU A 31 11.15 7.54 5.27
N GLU A 32 9.98 7.61 5.92
CA GLU A 32 9.62 8.70 6.83
C GLU A 32 10.70 9.02 7.86
N ALA A 33 11.07 10.30 7.90
CA ALA A 33 12.17 10.82 8.71
C ALA A 33 11.76 11.15 10.15
N ARG A 34 12.77 11.11 11.02
CA ARG A 34 12.68 11.23 12.48
C ARG A 34 12.38 12.68 12.88
N LEU A 35 11.30 12.91 13.63
CA LEU A 35 11.02 14.23 14.19
C LEU A 35 11.99 14.58 15.33
N LEU A 36 12.40 13.60 16.16
CA LEU A 36 13.38 13.76 17.26
C LEU A 36 14.13 12.44 17.53
N PRO A 37 15.39 12.47 18.05
CA PRO A 37 16.08 11.27 18.50
C PRO A 37 15.25 10.51 19.56
N GLY A 38 14.97 9.23 19.32
CA GLY A 38 14.21 8.37 20.24
C GLY A 38 12.69 8.53 20.20
N VAL A 39 12.14 9.41 19.35
CA VAL A 39 10.69 9.59 19.21
C VAL A 39 10.24 9.32 17.77
N PHE A 40 9.36 8.34 17.61
CA PHE A 40 8.80 7.95 16.33
C PHE A 40 7.35 8.42 16.20
N ARG A 41 7.02 9.04 15.07
CA ARG A 41 5.65 9.32 14.66
C ARG A 41 5.49 8.90 13.20
N THR A 42 5.38 7.60 12.98
CA THR A 42 5.17 7.05 11.64
C THR A 42 3.71 7.14 11.25
N GLU A 43 3.44 7.21 9.95
CA GLU A 43 2.10 6.99 9.42
C GLU A 43 1.58 5.59 9.75
N GLU A 44 0.27 5.54 9.95
CA GLU A 44 -0.52 4.33 10.14
C GLU A 44 -1.48 4.18 8.96
N PRO A 45 -1.00 3.62 7.84
CA PRO A 45 -1.83 3.40 6.67
C PRO A 45 -2.84 2.28 6.92
N VAL A 46 -4.12 2.59 6.72
CA VAL A 46 -5.25 1.67 6.94
C VAL A 46 -6.04 1.52 5.65
N PHE A 47 -6.31 0.29 5.24
CA PHE A 47 -7.21 -0.04 4.14
C PHE A 47 -8.55 -0.53 4.67
N ASN A 48 -9.64 0.06 4.18
CA ASN A 48 -10.99 -0.46 4.45
C ASN A 48 -11.32 -1.56 3.45
N VAL A 49 -11.00 -2.80 3.82
CA VAL A 49 -11.17 -3.98 2.99
C VAL A 49 -12.64 -4.41 3.01
N PRO A 50 -13.30 -4.56 1.85
CA PRO A 50 -14.69 -4.99 1.80
C PRO A 50 -14.92 -6.30 2.56
N ARG A 51 -15.90 -6.29 3.48
CA ARG A 51 -16.29 -7.44 4.33
C ARG A 51 -15.27 -7.88 5.38
N LEU A 52 -14.05 -7.33 5.38
CA LEU A 52 -13.01 -7.61 6.39
C LEU A 52 -12.82 -6.44 7.38
N GLY A 53 -13.29 -5.25 7.02
CA GLY A 53 -13.18 -4.07 7.87
C GLY A 53 -11.84 -3.35 7.68
N LYS A 54 -11.32 -2.77 8.75
CA LYS A 54 -10.07 -1.99 8.73
C LYS A 54 -8.87 -2.92 8.89
N ASN A 55 -8.01 -2.96 7.87
CA ASN A 55 -6.72 -3.64 7.94
C ASN A 55 -5.57 -2.63 7.88
N HIS A 56 -4.59 -2.80 8.76
CA HIS A 56 -3.38 -1.98 8.73
C HIS A 56 -2.45 -2.47 7.62
N LEU A 57 -2.02 -1.59 6.70
CA LEU A 57 -1.09 -1.97 5.63
C LEU A 57 0.25 -2.47 6.19
N ARG A 58 0.69 -1.94 7.34
CA ARG A 58 1.94 -2.35 8.01
C ARG A 58 1.90 -3.78 8.54
N ALA A 59 0.71 -4.34 8.76
CA ALA A 59 0.53 -5.69 9.26
C ALA A 59 0.73 -6.66 8.10
N GLN A 60 1.99 -7.02 7.83
CA GLN A 60 2.34 -7.91 6.72
C GLN A 60 1.60 -9.25 6.82
N GLN A 61 1.32 -9.74 8.02
CA GLN A 61 0.53 -10.98 8.20
C GLN A 61 -0.90 -10.89 7.63
N ASP A 62 -1.45 -9.70 7.42
CA ASP A 62 -2.84 -9.49 6.97
C ASP A 62 -2.95 -9.31 5.45
N ARG A 63 -1.83 -9.41 4.72
CA ARG A 63 -1.77 -9.28 3.27
C ARG A 63 -0.66 -10.15 2.68
N GLU A 64 -0.97 -10.85 1.59
CA GLU A 64 0.01 -11.59 0.81
C GLU A 64 -0.04 -11.14 -0.65
N LEU A 65 1.12 -10.96 -1.31
CA LEU A 65 1.20 -10.79 -2.76
C LEU A 65 1.11 -12.16 -3.43
N ILE A 66 0.02 -12.42 -4.13
CA ILE A 66 -0.27 -13.73 -4.72
C ILE A 66 -0.05 -13.80 -6.22
N MET A 67 -0.01 -12.66 -6.93
CA MET A 67 0.16 -12.62 -8.38
C MET A 67 0.63 -11.24 -8.86
N ILE A 68 1.35 -11.22 -9.98
CA ILE A 68 1.58 -10.04 -10.81
C ILE A 68 0.91 -10.28 -12.17
N ARG A 69 0.00 -9.39 -12.56
CA ARG A 69 -0.71 -9.49 -13.85
C ARG A 69 0.21 -9.14 -15.02
N PRO A 70 -0.13 -9.54 -16.27
CA PRO A 70 0.64 -9.17 -17.46
C PRO A 70 0.79 -7.66 -17.68
N ASP A 71 -0.11 -6.84 -17.11
CA ASP A 71 -0.06 -5.38 -17.13
C ASP A 71 0.81 -4.77 -16.00
N GLY A 72 1.47 -5.62 -15.20
CA GLY A 72 2.34 -5.23 -14.09
C GLY A 72 1.62 -4.85 -12.80
N ARG A 73 0.28 -4.96 -12.75
CA ARG A 73 -0.49 -4.71 -11.52
C ARG A 73 -0.37 -5.88 -10.55
N ARG A 74 -0.16 -5.56 -9.28
CA ARG A 74 -0.01 -6.54 -8.20
C ARG A 74 -1.38 -6.95 -7.67
N VAL A 75 -1.52 -8.24 -7.36
CA VAL A 75 -2.73 -8.82 -6.78
C VAL A 75 -2.40 -9.32 -5.39
N TYR A 76 -3.16 -8.82 -4.42
CA TYR A 76 -2.99 -9.10 -3.01
C TYR A 76 -4.17 -9.90 -2.47
N LEU A 77 -3.87 -10.87 -1.62
CA LEU A 77 -4.84 -11.58 -0.79
C LEU A 77 -4.84 -10.94 0.60
N TRP A 78 -5.98 -10.38 1.01
CA TRP A 78 -6.15 -9.75 2.31
C TRP A 78 -6.85 -10.71 3.26
N HIS A 79 -6.30 -10.86 4.46
CA HIS A 79 -6.83 -11.73 5.50
C HIS A 79 -7.59 -10.91 6.55
N PRO A 80 -8.67 -11.45 7.15
CA PRO A 80 -9.29 -10.84 8.32
C PRO A 80 -8.27 -10.70 9.45
N TRP A 81 -8.35 -9.63 10.23
CA TRP A 81 -7.58 -9.53 11.46
C TRP A 81 -8.13 -10.46 12.57
N GLU A 82 -9.42 -10.80 12.52
CA GLU A 82 -10.13 -11.74 13.43
C GLU A 82 -9.78 -13.21 13.20
N LYS A 83 -8.53 -13.51 12.85
CA LYS A 83 -8.04 -14.87 12.58
C LYS A 83 -8.40 -15.75 13.78
N ASN A 84 -9.15 -16.82 13.52
CA ASN A 84 -9.60 -17.83 14.50
C ASN A 84 -10.84 -17.51 15.33
N ILE A 85 -11.54 -16.39 15.11
CA ILE A 85 -12.83 -16.11 15.78
C ILE A 85 -14.00 -16.51 14.87
N GLN A 86 -13.94 -16.15 13.59
CA GLN A 86 -14.90 -16.57 12.57
C GLN A 86 -14.21 -16.89 11.24
N LEU A 87 -14.79 -17.84 10.49
CA LEU A 87 -14.37 -18.16 9.13
C LEU A 87 -14.84 -17.07 8.16
N VAL A 88 -14.03 -16.02 8.03
CA VAL A 88 -14.26 -14.95 7.05
C VAL A 88 -13.40 -15.20 5.81
N LYS A 89 -14.02 -15.14 4.63
CA LYS A 89 -13.32 -15.34 3.35
C LYS A 89 -12.30 -14.22 3.13
N PRO A 90 -11.04 -14.52 2.77
CA PRO A 90 -10.08 -13.52 2.33
C PRO A 90 -10.60 -12.68 1.17
N TYR A 91 -10.07 -11.46 1.03
CA TYR A 91 -10.44 -10.54 -0.05
C TYR A 91 -9.30 -10.39 -1.05
N ILE A 92 -9.58 -10.66 -2.32
CA ILE A 92 -8.60 -10.44 -3.39
C ILE A 92 -8.71 -8.98 -3.86
N TYR A 93 -7.60 -8.26 -3.75
CA TYR A 93 -7.46 -6.88 -4.23
C TYR A 93 -6.44 -6.84 -5.36
N THR A 94 -6.71 -6.06 -6.41
CA THR A 94 -5.72 -5.75 -7.44
C THR A 94 -5.42 -4.27 -7.36
N ASP A 95 -4.13 -3.91 -7.29
CA ASP A 95 -3.71 -2.52 -7.40
C ASP A 95 -4.32 -1.90 -8.66
N ILE A 96 -4.88 -0.71 -8.56
CA ILE A 96 -5.44 -0.01 -9.72
C ILE A 96 -4.31 0.51 -10.62
N VAL A 97 -3.24 1.01 -10.01
CA VAL A 97 -2.06 1.59 -10.68
C VAL A 97 -0.90 0.62 -10.50
N SER A 98 -0.23 0.24 -11.59
CA SER A 98 1.00 -0.57 -11.47
C SER A 98 2.17 0.29 -10.99
N ILE A 99 3.19 -0.36 -10.43
CA ILE A 99 4.44 0.34 -10.05
C ILE A 99 5.02 1.10 -11.24
N LYS A 100 5.02 0.50 -12.44
CA LYS A 100 5.48 1.16 -13.65
C LYS A 100 4.68 2.42 -13.97
N MET A 101 3.35 2.34 -13.96
CA MET A 101 2.48 3.51 -14.21
C MET A 101 2.75 4.64 -13.22
N TYR A 102 2.98 4.30 -11.95
CA TYR A 102 3.31 5.27 -10.91
C TYR A 102 4.68 5.93 -11.13
N LEU A 103 5.72 5.13 -11.39
CA LEU A 103 7.07 5.65 -11.67
C LEU A 103 7.14 6.50 -12.95
N ASP A 104 6.44 6.07 -14.00
CA ASP A 104 6.32 6.85 -15.24
C ASP A 104 5.67 8.21 -14.96
N LYS A 105 4.65 8.24 -14.10
CA LYS A 105 3.98 9.48 -13.67
C LYS A 105 4.90 10.39 -12.86
N LEU A 106 5.66 9.85 -11.91
CA LEU A 106 6.66 10.62 -11.14
C LEU A 106 7.64 11.34 -12.07
N LYS A 107 8.18 10.60 -13.05
CA LYS A 107 9.10 11.15 -14.03
C LYS A 107 8.46 12.21 -14.94
N GLN A 108 7.27 11.94 -15.47
CA GLN A 108 6.64 12.78 -16.50
C GLN A 108 5.99 14.05 -15.93
N VAL A 109 5.34 13.94 -14.77
CA VAL A 109 4.55 15.04 -14.18
C VAL A 109 5.35 15.84 -13.17
N PHE A 110 6.14 15.15 -12.33
CA PHE A 110 6.85 15.76 -11.22
C PHE A 110 8.36 15.95 -11.48
N GLY A 111 8.89 15.33 -12.54
CA GLY A 111 10.31 15.44 -12.91
C GLY A 111 11.26 14.68 -11.97
N GLU A 112 10.72 13.76 -11.16
CA GLU A 112 11.51 12.98 -10.21
C GLU A 112 12.24 11.81 -10.89
N ASP A 113 13.33 11.34 -10.29
CA ASP A 113 14.08 10.18 -10.79
C ASP A 113 13.46 8.86 -10.28
N PRO A 114 12.96 7.98 -11.16
CA PRO A 114 12.47 6.66 -10.75
C PRO A 114 13.49 5.80 -10.01
N GLU A 115 14.79 6.03 -10.19
CA GLU A 115 15.84 5.23 -9.55
C GLU A 115 15.88 5.43 -8.02
N ASP A 116 15.48 6.61 -7.54
CA ASP A 116 15.34 6.89 -6.10
C ASP A 116 14.31 5.95 -5.44
N TYR A 117 13.34 5.47 -6.24
CA TYR A 117 12.25 4.63 -5.78
C TYR A 117 12.47 3.13 -6.01
N LYS A 118 13.64 2.70 -6.49
CA LYS A 118 13.87 1.28 -6.88
C LYS A 118 13.58 0.26 -5.78
N SER A 119 13.65 0.68 -4.51
CA SER A 119 13.36 -0.22 -3.40
C SER A 119 11.89 -0.65 -3.34
N ILE A 120 10.98 0.06 -4.03
CA ILE A 120 9.53 -0.21 -4.09
C ILE A 120 9.20 -1.67 -4.45
N TRP A 121 10.05 -2.31 -5.26
CA TRP A 121 9.85 -3.69 -5.70
C TRP A 121 9.88 -4.70 -4.55
N TYR A 122 10.58 -4.38 -3.45
CA TYR A 122 10.74 -5.25 -2.28
C TYR A 122 9.63 -5.10 -1.23
N TYR A 123 8.64 -4.24 -1.45
CA TYR A 123 7.52 -4.06 -0.53
C TYR A 123 6.29 -4.79 -1.06
N TYR A 124 5.81 -5.80 -0.35
CA TYR A 124 4.64 -6.61 -0.73
C TYR A 124 3.84 -7.05 0.48
#